data_AF-A0A4Q2LP76-F1
#
_entry.id   AF-A0A4Q2LP76-F1
#
_cell.length_a   1.000
_cell.length_b   1.000
_cell.length_c   1.000
_cell.angle_alpha   90.00
_cell.angle_beta   90.00
_cell.angle_gamma   90.00
#
_symmetry.space_group_name_H-M   'P 1'
#
loop_
_entity.id
_entity.type
_entity.pdbx_description
1 polymer ?
#
loop_
_entity_poly.entity_id
_entity_poly.type
_entity_poly.pdbx_seq_one_letter_code
_entity_poly.pdbx_strand_id
1 'polypeptide(L)'
;MGEQRQRYNDEFKKQTVKFIQEQTKSLGDIAEELNIPKSTLHQWLAQYREFESEPVASAERIRQLEAQVKEQQRQITDYQEELAIVKKAVHIFSKPRN
;
A
#
# COMPACT_ATOMS: atom_id res chain seq x y z
N MET A 1 -7.54 38.34 2.80
CA MET A 1 -8.54 38.14 1.72
C MET A 1 -9.24 36.84 2.04
N GLY A 2 -10.53 36.85 2.38
CA GLY A 2 -11.24 35.61 2.66
C GLY A 2 -11.59 34.93 1.33
N GLU A 3 -10.90 33.84 0.99
CA GLU A 3 -11.28 33.03 -0.16
C GLU A 3 -12.76 32.60 -0.05
N GLN A 4 -13.53 32.92 -1.09
CA GLN A 4 -14.93 32.53 -1.20
C GLN A 4 -15.00 31.00 -1.11
N ARG A 5 -15.68 30.49 -0.08
CA ARG A 5 -15.89 29.05 0.07
C ARG A 5 -16.73 28.54 -1.08
N GLN A 6 -16.07 27.94 -2.08
CA GLN A 6 -16.77 27.15 -3.09
C GLN A 6 -17.49 25.99 -2.39
N ARG A 7 -18.81 25.96 -2.56
CA ARG A 7 -19.64 24.86 -2.05
C ARG A 7 -19.67 23.77 -3.11
N TYR A 8 -19.01 22.66 -2.81
CA TYR A 8 -19.07 21.45 -3.63
C TYR A 8 -20.18 20.55 -3.12
N ASN A 9 -20.92 19.92 -4.05
CA ASN A 9 -21.95 18.96 -3.72
C ASN A 9 -21.34 17.70 -3.09
N ASP A 10 -22.08 17.03 -2.22
CA ASP A 10 -21.60 15.86 -1.47
C ASP A 10 -21.27 14.69 -2.41
N GLU A 11 -22.08 14.50 -3.45
CA GLU A 11 -21.86 13.49 -4.49
C GLU A 11 -20.55 13.74 -5.26
N PHE A 12 -20.28 15.01 -5.59
CA PHE A 12 -19.05 15.41 -6.27
C PHE A 12 -17.81 15.12 -5.44
N LYS A 13 -17.86 15.39 -4.12
CA LYS A 13 -16.76 15.08 -3.19
C LYS A 13 -16.50 13.57 -3.13
N LYS A 14 -17.56 12.76 -3.03
CA LYS A 14 -17.45 11.28 -3.02
C LYS A 14 -16.86 10.73 -4.32
N GLN A 15 -17.32 11.22 -5.47
CA GLN A 15 -16.77 10.83 -6.77
C GLN A 15 -15.30 11.23 -6.90
N THR A 16 -14.93 12.43 -6.46
CA THR A 16 -13.54 12.90 -6.48
C THR A 16 -12.65 12.03 -5.61
N VAL A 17 -13.11 11.64 -4.41
CA VAL A 17 -12.35 10.77 -3.51
C VAL A 17 -12.25 9.34 -4.03
N LYS A 18 -13.27 8.80 -4.71
CA LYS A 18 -13.18 7.52 -5.43
C LYS A 18 -12.18 7.60 -6.58
N PHE A 19 -12.26 8.63 -7.40
CA PHE A 19 -11.35 8.87 -8.51
C PHE A 19 -9.88 8.97 -8.06
N ILE A 20 -9.62 9.64 -6.92
CA ILE A 20 -8.28 9.70 -6.32
C ILE A 20 -7.80 8.33 -5.84
N GLN A 21 -8.69 7.46 -5.34
CA GLN A 21 -8.33 6.12 -4.89
C GLN A 21 -8.11 5.15 -6.05
N GLU A 22 -8.84 5.31 -7.15
CA GLU A 22 -8.73 4.49 -8.37
C GLU A 22 -7.55 4.92 -9.25
N GLN A 23 -7.21 6.21 -9.29
CA GLN A 23 -6.06 6.69 -10.06
C GLN A 23 -4.75 6.61 -9.27
N THR A 24 -3.72 6.07 -9.89
CA THR A 24 -2.33 6.10 -9.39
C THR A 24 -1.66 7.49 -9.53
N LYS A 25 -2.41 8.54 -9.90
CA LYS A 25 -1.86 9.89 -10.06
C LYS A 25 -1.61 10.54 -8.69
N SER A 26 -0.65 11.45 -8.62
CA SER A 26 -0.40 12.21 -7.40
C SER A 26 -1.56 13.16 -7.12
N LEU A 27 -1.85 13.38 -5.83
CA LEU A 27 -2.87 14.35 -5.38
C LEU A 27 -2.60 15.76 -5.93
N GLY A 28 -1.34 16.05 -6.27
CA GLY A 28 -0.94 17.30 -6.90
C GLY A 28 -1.49 17.47 -8.30
N ASP A 29 -1.33 16.47 -9.16
CA ASP A 29 -1.84 16.50 -10.53
C ASP A 29 -3.36 16.59 -10.56
N ILE A 30 -4.04 15.87 -9.66
CA ILE A 30 -5.51 15.89 -9.57
C ILE A 30 -6.01 17.26 -9.09
N ALA A 31 -5.29 17.92 -8.17
CA ALA A 31 -5.60 19.28 -7.73
C ALA A 31 -5.50 20.30 -8.86
N GLU A 32 -4.49 20.16 -9.72
CA GLU A 32 -4.31 21.04 -10.88
C GLU A 32 -5.37 20.76 -11.96
N GLU A 33 -5.68 19.49 -12.24
CA GLU A 33 -6.69 19.06 -13.22
C GLU A 33 -8.10 19.52 -12.84
N LEU A 34 -8.47 19.42 -11.56
CA LEU A 34 -9.79 19.81 -11.05
C LEU A 34 -9.87 21.28 -10.61
N ASN A 35 -8.74 22.01 -10.62
CA ASN A 35 -8.61 23.36 -10.07
C ASN A 35 -9.07 23.47 -8.59
N ILE A 36 -8.80 22.43 -7.79
CA ILE A 36 -9.18 22.35 -6.38
C ILE A 36 -7.92 22.39 -5.52
N PRO A 37 -7.86 23.21 -4.46
CA PRO A 37 -6.72 23.22 -3.56
C PRO A 37 -6.43 21.85 -2.96
N LYS A 38 -5.15 21.44 -2.94
CA LYS A 38 -4.69 20.17 -2.34
C LYS A 38 -5.18 19.99 -0.90
N SER A 39 -5.24 21.06 -0.12
CA SER A 39 -5.74 21.06 1.26
C SER A 39 -7.22 20.64 1.34
N THR A 40 -8.04 21.07 0.39
CA THR A 40 -9.46 20.71 0.31
C THR A 40 -9.63 19.24 -0.06
N LEU A 41 -8.84 18.76 -1.03
CA LEU A 41 -8.83 17.34 -1.40
C LEU A 41 -8.38 16.46 -0.24
N HIS A 42 -7.36 16.87 0.52
CA HIS A 42 -6.95 16.19 1.75
C HIS A 42 -8.08 16.11 2.77
N GLN A 43 -8.84 17.18 2.95
CA GLN A 43 -9.97 17.20 3.87
C GLN A 43 -11.10 16.29 3.40
N TRP A 44 -11.37 16.20 2.10
CA TRP A 44 -12.35 15.27 1.56
C TRP A 44 -11.88 13.83 1.64
N LEU A 45 -10.61 13.55 1.38
CA LEU A 45 -10.00 12.24 1.62
C LEU A 45 -10.13 11.82 3.08
N ALA A 46 -10.00 12.73 4.04
CA ALA A 46 -10.16 12.39 5.45
C ALA A 46 -11.64 12.13 5.85
N GLN A 47 -12.60 12.84 5.23
CA GLN A 47 -14.02 12.73 5.55
C GLN A 47 -14.76 11.64 4.78
N TYR A 48 -14.41 11.46 3.51
CA TYR A 48 -15.05 10.56 2.55
C TYR A 48 -14.12 9.46 2.09
N ARG A 49 -12.94 9.28 2.73
CA ARG A 49 -12.39 7.92 2.81
C ARG A 49 -13.48 7.11 3.47
N GLU A 50 -14.27 6.46 2.64
CA GLU A 50 -14.59 5.08 2.90
C GLU A 50 -13.20 4.42 3.03
N PHE A 51 -12.70 4.34 4.26
CA PHE A 51 -12.11 3.08 4.64
C PHE A 51 -13.19 2.10 4.18
N GLU A 52 -12.97 1.38 3.09
CA GLU A 52 -13.49 0.02 3.01
C GLU A 52 -13.28 -0.46 4.42
N SER A 53 -14.39 -0.60 5.13
CA SER A 53 -14.39 -0.97 6.52
C SER A 53 -13.64 -2.28 6.48
N GLU A 54 -12.32 -2.27 6.70
CA GLU A 54 -11.63 -3.46 7.14
C GLU A 54 -12.37 -3.72 8.43
N PRO A 55 -13.27 -4.70 8.44
CA PRO A 55 -14.05 -4.95 9.63
C PRO A 55 -12.99 -5.36 10.63
N VAL A 56 -12.64 -4.46 11.58
CA VAL A 56 -11.58 -4.61 12.60
C VAL A 56 -11.06 -6.03 12.56
N ALA A 57 -10.01 -6.27 11.76
CA ALA A 57 -9.75 -7.59 11.14
C ALA A 57 -10.18 -8.69 12.12
N SER A 58 -11.27 -9.39 11.81
CA SER A 58 -11.87 -10.33 12.76
C SER A 58 -10.76 -11.19 13.34
N ALA A 59 -10.77 -11.49 14.64
CA ALA A 59 -9.65 -12.20 15.28
C ALA A 59 -9.22 -13.46 14.50
N GLU A 60 -10.14 -14.07 13.76
CA GLU A 60 -9.88 -15.14 12.80
C GLU A 60 -9.05 -14.72 11.58
N ARG A 61 -9.34 -13.59 10.94
CA ARG A 61 -8.54 -13.07 9.82
C ARG A 61 -7.13 -12.70 10.26
N ILE A 62 -6.97 -12.13 11.47
CA ILE A 62 -5.64 -11.86 12.04
C ILE A 62 -4.87 -13.18 12.22
N ARG A 63 -5.49 -14.19 12.84
CA ARG A 63 -4.86 -15.52 13.00
C ARG A 63 -4.47 -16.16 11.67
N GLN A 64 -5.33 -16.05 10.65
CA GLN A 64 -5.02 -16.57 9.32
C GLN A 64 -3.85 -15.84 8.65
N LEU A 65 -3.75 -14.51 8.82
CA LEU A 65 -2.63 -13.73 8.32
C LEU A 65 -1.34 -14.05 9.08
N GLU A 66 -1.40 -14.17 10.41
CA GLU A 66 -0.26 -14.60 11.24
C GLU A 66 0.24 -15.99 10.85
N ALA A 67 -0.67 -16.93 10.57
CA ALA A 67 -0.30 -18.27 10.09
C ALA A 67 0.41 -18.22 8.74
N GLN A 68 -0.11 -17.42 7.78
CA GLN A 68 0.51 -17.24 6.47
C GLN A 68 1.90 -16.60 6.59
N VAL A 69 2.04 -15.54 7.39
CA VAL A 69 3.33 -14.88 7.63
C VAL A 69 4.34 -15.87 8.21
N LYS A 70 3.93 -16.70 9.18
CA LYS A 70 4.80 -17.72 9.77
C LYS A 70 5.23 -18.78 8.76
N GLU A 71 4.32 -19.22 7.90
CA GLU A 71 4.63 -20.19 6.84
C GLU A 71 5.58 -19.61 5.80
N GLN A 72 5.34 -18.38 5.34
CA GLN A 72 6.24 -17.68 4.43
C GLN A 72 7.63 -17.48 5.04
N GLN A 73 7.71 -17.12 6.33
CA GLN A 73 8.98 -16.95 7.02
C GLN A 73 9.77 -18.25 7.12
N ARG A 74 9.10 -19.39 7.29
CA ARG A 74 9.73 -20.72 7.23
C ARG A 74 10.31 -20.98 5.86
N GLN A 75 9.51 -20.84 4.80
CA GLN A 75 9.97 -21.03 3.43
C GLN A 75 11.19 -20.16 3.10
N ILE A 76 11.19 -18.88 3.51
CA ILE A 76 12.34 -17.99 3.32
C ILE A 76 13.59 -18.54 4.03
N THR A 77 13.43 -19.08 5.23
CA THR A 77 14.54 -19.67 5.99
C THR A 77 15.08 -20.91 5.29
N ASP A 78 14.20 -21.84 4.90
CA ASP A 78 14.56 -23.05 4.15
C ASP A 78 15.32 -22.68 2.85
N TYR A 79 14.79 -21.75 2.05
CA TYR A 79 15.46 -21.27 0.84
C TYR A 79 16.82 -20.61 1.11
N GLN A 80 16.97 -19.88 2.21
CA GLN A 80 18.24 -19.29 2.61
C GLN A 80 19.27 -20.36 2.98
N GLU A 81 18.85 -21.42 3.67
CA GLU A 81 19.71 -22.56 4.01
C GLU A 81 20.14 -23.32 2.76
N GLU A 82 19.22 -23.60 1.82
CA GLU A 82 19.53 -24.21 0.52
C GLU A 82 20.55 -23.36 -0.25
N LEU A 83 20.32 -22.05 -0.35
CA LEU A 83 21.27 -21.14 -0.98
C LEU A 83 22.63 -21.14 -0.28
N ALA A 84 22.67 -21.24 1.05
CA ALA A 84 23.91 -21.30 1.80
C ALA A 84 24.70 -22.58 1.48
N ILE A 85 24.03 -23.73 1.36
CA ILE A 85 24.64 -25.01 0.96
C ILE A 85 25.18 -24.90 -0.46
N VAL A 86 24.38 -24.42 -1.40
CA VAL A 86 24.79 -24.27 -2.80
C VAL A 86 25.98 -23.32 -2.92
N LYS A 87 25.95 -22.17 -2.23
CA LYS A 87 27.08 -21.23 -2.20
C LYS A 87 28.35 -21.86 -1.64
N LYS A 88 28.24 -22.64 -0.56
CA LYS A 88 29.39 -23.38 0.00
C LYS A 88 29.94 -24.40 -1.00
N ALA A 89 29.07 -25.17 -1.67
CA ALA A 89 29.46 -26.13 -2.69
C ALA A 89 30.20 -25.42 -3.84
N VAL A 90 29.60 -24.36 -4.41
CA VAL A 90 30.22 -23.54 -5.46
C VAL A 90 31.59 -23.01 -5.01
N HIS A 91 31.72 -22.52 -3.77
CA HIS A 91 33.00 -22.06 -3.26
C HIS A 91 34.06 -23.18 -3.20
N ILE A 92 33.67 -24.39 -2.80
CA ILE A 92 34.57 -25.56 -2.75
C ILE A 92 34.96 -25.98 -4.17
N PHE A 93 34.01 -26.05 -5.11
CA PHE A 93 34.26 -26.48 -6.48
C PHE A 93 34.98 -25.44 -7.33
N SER A 94 34.82 -24.14 -7.02
CA SER A 94 35.40 -23.05 -7.80
C SER A 94 36.81 -22.67 -7.34
N LYS A 95 37.32 -23.23 -6.23
CA LYS A 95 38.74 -23.11 -5.86
C LYS A 95 39.57 -24.12 -6.66
N PRO A 96 40.51 -23.69 -7.52
CA PRO A 96 41.41 -24.62 -8.20
C PRO A 96 42.29 -25.32 -7.17
N ARG A 97 42.36 -26.65 -7.25
CA ARG A 97 43.36 -27.44 -6.53
C ARG A 97 44.70 -27.22 -7.24
N ASN A 98 45.58 -26.41 -6.67
CA ASN A 98 47.02 -26.50 -6.91
C ASN A 98 47.61 -27.64 -6.07
#